data_AF-A0A2T4ZB65-F1
#
_entry.id   AF-A0A2T4ZB65-F1
#
_cell.length_a   1.000
_cell.length_b   1.000
_cell.length_c   1.000
_cell.angle_alpha   90.00
_cell.angle_beta   90.00
_cell.angle_gamma   90.00
#
_symmetry.space_group_name_H-M   'P 1'
#
loop_
_entity.id
_entity.type
_entity.pdbx_description
1 polymer ?
#
loop_
_entity_poly.entity_id
_entity_poly.type
_entity_poly.pdbx_seq_one_letter_code
_entity_poly.pdbx_strand_id
1 'polypeptide(L)'
;MGNPNLYRELAQTVNRSLGRQAITTTLIEQTVAEAKKVRRLRGTWGLVKFLEGRMDRLFSSHEMEKLKLHPRRRELSYRMLDHLVAEGVMSPTESLMLKRMVP
;
A
#
# COMPACT_ATOMS: atom_id res chain seq x y z
N MET A 1 13.74 -8.84 -4.14
CA MET A 1 13.57 -7.71 -5.08
C MET A 1 12.08 -7.60 -5.34
N GLY A 2 11.51 -6.39 -5.24
CA GLY A 2 10.07 -6.14 -5.41
C GLY A 2 9.52 -6.61 -6.75
N ASN A 3 8.21 -6.81 -6.86
CA ASN A 3 7.55 -7.17 -8.11
C ASN A 3 7.29 -5.90 -8.94
N PRO A 4 8.12 -5.57 -9.95
CA PRO A 4 8.06 -4.27 -10.62
C PRO A 4 6.76 -4.10 -11.42
N ASN A 5 6.17 -5.20 -11.87
CA ASN A 5 4.90 -5.20 -12.60
C ASN A 5 3.74 -4.84 -11.68
N LEU A 6 3.72 -5.37 -10.45
CA LEU A 6 2.69 -5.01 -9.46
C LEU A 6 2.79 -3.52 -9.08
N TYR A 7 4.00 -3.03 -8.82
CA TYR A 7 4.20 -1.62 -8.46
C TYR A 7 3.83 -0.68 -9.60
N ARG A 8 4.14 -1.06 -10.85
CA ARG A 8 3.71 -0.31 -12.03
C ARG A 8 2.17 -0.28 -12.14
N GLU A 9 1.52 -1.43 -11.99
CA GLU A 9 0.05 -1.53 -12.09
C GLU A 9 -0.66 -0.75 -10.97
N LEU A 10 -0.13 -0.83 -9.74
CA LEU A 10 -0.64 -0.04 -8.63
C LEU A 10 -0.49 1.47 -8.90
N ALA A 11 0.71 1.90 -9.32
CA ALA A 11 0.97 3.30 -9.62
C ALA A 11 0.04 3.81 -10.73
N GLN A 12 -0.11 3.04 -11.81
CA GLN A 12 -1.03 3.36 -12.90
C GLN A 12 -2.47 3.44 -12.41
N THR A 13 -2.93 2.49 -11.59
CA THR A 13 -4.32 2.50 -11.14
C THR A 13 -4.59 3.68 -10.21
N VAL A 14 -3.72 3.94 -9.23
CA VAL A 14 -3.87 5.08 -8.32
C VAL A 14 -3.85 6.39 -9.10
N ASN A 15 -2.88 6.57 -10.01
CA ASN A 15 -2.75 7.81 -10.78
C ASN A 15 -3.96 8.03 -11.72
N ARG A 16 -4.48 6.97 -12.36
CA ARG A 16 -5.70 7.06 -13.18
C ARG A 16 -6.93 7.37 -12.33
N SER A 17 -7.06 6.75 -11.17
CA SER A 17 -8.18 6.99 -10.24
C SER A 17 -8.23 8.44 -9.76
N LEU A 18 -7.04 9.02 -9.54
CA LEU A 18 -6.91 10.39 -9.04
C LEU A 18 -6.86 11.44 -10.15
N GLY A 19 -6.64 11.04 -11.41
CA GLY A 19 -6.49 11.96 -12.54
C GLY A 19 -5.17 12.76 -12.51
N ARG A 20 -4.16 12.32 -11.75
CA ARG A 20 -2.84 12.95 -11.65
C ARG A 20 -1.75 11.93 -11.30
N GLN A 21 -0.49 12.31 -11.47
CA GLN A 21 0.64 11.50 -11.01
C GLN A 21 0.86 11.68 -9.50
N ALA A 22 0.18 10.86 -8.70
CA ALA A 22 0.28 10.89 -7.23
C ALA A 22 1.41 10.00 -6.69
N ILE A 23 1.65 8.84 -7.33
CA ILE A 23 2.69 7.90 -6.91
C ILE A 23 3.49 7.37 -8.11
N THR A 24 4.73 6.96 -7.86
CA THR A 24 5.61 6.31 -8.84
C THR A 24 6.02 4.93 -8.35
N THR A 25 6.48 4.07 -9.27
CA THR A 25 7.03 2.75 -8.93
C THR A 25 8.17 2.87 -7.92
N THR A 26 9.08 3.83 -8.12
CA THR A 26 10.20 4.10 -7.20
C THR A 26 9.73 4.52 -5.81
N LEU A 27 8.69 5.35 -5.72
CA LEU A 27 8.12 5.74 -4.43
C LEU A 27 7.53 4.54 -3.68
N ILE A 28 6.87 3.62 -4.39
CA ILE A 28 6.33 2.38 -3.81
C ILE A 28 7.47 1.49 -3.30
N GLU A 29 8.53 1.31 -4.09
CA GLU A 29 9.71 0.54 -3.71
C GLU A 29 10.38 1.10 -2.45
N GLN A 30 10.60 2.42 -2.40
CA GLN A 30 11.15 3.11 -1.24
C GLN A 30 10.25 2.93 -0.01
N THR A 31 8.93 3.09 -0.17
CA THR A 31 7.97 2.93 0.92
C THR A 31 7.99 1.50 1.47
N VAL A 32 8.10 0.48 0.60
CA VAL A 32 8.22 -0.93 1.03
C VAL A 32 9.53 -1.17 1.76
N ALA A 33 10.64 -0.61 1.27
CA ALA A 33 11.94 -0.73 1.94
C ALA A 33 11.94 -0.06 3.33
N GLU A 34 11.35 1.13 3.45
CA GLU A 34 11.16 1.83 4.73
C GLU A 34 10.24 1.04 5.66
N ALA A 35 9.13 0.50 5.16
CA ALA A 35 8.19 -0.32 5.91
C ALA A 35 8.86 -1.55 6.53
N LYS A 36 9.77 -2.23 5.81
CA LYS A 36 10.58 -3.33 6.37
C LYS A 36 11.45 -2.87 7.53
N LYS A 37 12.12 -1.73 7.39
CA LYS A 37 12.98 -1.16 8.45
C LYS A 37 12.13 -0.83 9.68
N VAL A 38 11.00 -0.16 9.49
CA VAL A 38 10.08 0.18 10.58
C VAL A 38 9.53 -1.07 11.26
N ARG A 39 9.12 -2.08 10.49
CA ARG A 39 8.64 -3.36 11.04
C ARG A 39 9.68 -4.02 11.95
N ARG A 40 10.95 -4.06 11.51
CA ARG A 40 12.05 -4.63 12.30
C ARG A 40 12.33 -3.86 13.59
N LEU A 41 12.22 -2.53 13.55
CA LEU A 41 12.59 -1.66 14.67
C LEU A 41 11.46 -1.39 15.67
N ARG A 42 10.21 -1.32 15.19
CA ARG A 42 9.06 -0.80 15.96
C ARG A 42 7.85 -1.74 15.96
N GLY A 43 7.99 -2.93 15.37
CA GLY A 43 6.93 -3.93 15.30
C GLY A 43 5.72 -3.50 14.46
N THR A 44 4.60 -4.20 14.64
CA THR A 44 3.36 -4.01 13.87
C THR A 44 2.76 -2.60 14.06
N TRP A 45 2.65 -2.13 15.30
CA TRP A 45 2.07 -0.82 15.59
C TRP A 45 2.87 0.34 15.00
N GLY A 46 4.20 0.25 15.02
CA GLY A 46 5.07 1.22 14.36
C GLY A 46 4.89 1.25 12.85
N LEU A 47 4.69 0.09 12.24
CA LEU A 47 4.42 -0.03 10.80
C LEU A 47 3.07 0.62 10.43
N VAL A 48 2.01 0.36 11.20
CA VAL A 48 0.68 0.94 10.97
C VAL A 48 0.75 2.47 10.99
N LYS A 49 1.30 3.05 12.06
CA LYS A 49 1.46 4.51 12.17
C LYS A 49 2.31 5.12 11.06
N PHE A 50 3.36 4.41 10.64
CA PHE A 50 4.20 4.86 9.52
C PHE A 50 3.41 4.91 8.20
N LEU A 51 2.62 3.87 7.92
CA LEU A 51 1.82 3.81 6.70
C LEU A 51 0.70 4.87 6.71
N GLU A 52 -0.03 5.02 7.82
CA GLU A 52 -1.07 6.06 7.97
C GLU A 52 -0.48 7.46 7.71
N GLY A 53 0.59 7.82 8.44
CA GLY A 53 1.22 9.12 8.26
C GLY A 53 1.83 9.35 6.88
N ARG A 54 2.17 8.28 6.14
CA ARG A 54 2.62 8.39 4.74
C ARG A 54 1.45 8.64 3.80
N MET A 55 0.33 7.95 3.99
CA MET A 55 -0.87 8.12 3.17
C MET A 55 -1.44 9.53 3.28
N ASP A 56 -1.54 10.07 4.50
CA ASP A 56 -2.05 11.43 4.76
C ASP A 56 -1.19 12.54 4.11
N ARG A 57 0.10 12.27 3.86
CA ARG A 57 0.99 13.20 3.15
C ARG A 57 0.89 13.09 1.63
N LEU A 58 0.52 11.92 1.12
CA LEU A 58 0.46 11.63 -0.32
C LEU A 58 -0.90 11.96 -0.94
N PHE A 59 -1.95 11.82 -0.15
CA PHE A 59 -3.33 11.92 -0.59
C PHE A 59 -4.11 12.87 0.30
N SER A 60 -4.89 13.75 -0.31
CA SER A 60 -5.92 14.49 0.39
C SER A 60 -7.08 13.58 0.83
N SER A 61 -7.89 14.03 1.79
CA SER A 61 -9.07 13.29 2.25
C SER A 61 -10.02 12.94 1.09
N HIS A 62 -10.20 13.86 0.13
CA HIS A 62 -11.03 13.63 -1.06
C HIS A 62 -10.48 12.52 -1.97
N GLU A 63 -9.16 12.48 -2.14
CA GLU A 63 -8.49 11.44 -2.93
C GLU A 63 -8.57 10.09 -2.25
N MET A 64 -8.54 10.06 -0.92
CA MET A 64 -8.79 8.85 -0.15
C MET A 64 -10.20 8.30 -0.35
N GLU A 65 -11.21 9.16 -0.38
CA GLU A 65 -12.57 8.71 -0.70
C GLU A 65 -12.68 8.18 -2.13
N LYS A 66 -12.06 8.84 -3.13
CA LYS A 66 -12.01 8.33 -4.50
C LYS A 66 -11.37 6.94 -4.59
N LEU A 67 -10.25 6.73 -3.90
CA LEU A 67 -9.55 5.45 -3.89
C LEU A 67 -10.35 4.38 -3.14
N LYS A 68 -11.09 4.74 -2.09
CA LYS A 68 -11.99 3.83 -1.37
C LYS A 68 -13.14 3.32 -2.25
N LEU A 69 -13.63 4.13 -3.19
CA LEU A 69 -14.73 3.81 -4.09
C LEU A 69 -14.29 3.17 -5.42
N HIS A 70 -12.99 3.00 -5.66
CA HIS A 70 -12.51 2.48 -6.93
C HIS A 70 -12.93 1.03 -7.17
N PRO A 71 -13.46 0.65 -8.36
CA PRO A 71 -14.00 -0.68 -8.62
C PRO A 71 -12.98 -1.81 -8.49
N ARG A 72 -11.69 -1.54 -8.77
CA ARG A 72 -10.59 -2.52 -8.59
C ARG A 72 -9.89 -2.44 -7.24
N ARG A 73 -10.40 -1.65 -6.28
CA ARG A 73 -9.75 -1.45 -4.97
C ARG A 73 -9.47 -2.77 -4.28
N ARG A 74 -10.45 -3.68 -4.24
CA ARG A 74 -10.34 -4.95 -3.51
C ARG A 74 -9.22 -5.82 -4.07
N GLU A 75 -9.21 -6.02 -5.39
CA GLU A 75 -8.17 -6.76 -6.09
C GLU A 75 -6.77 -6.19 -5.82
N LEU A 76 -6.61 -4.87 -5.95
CA LEU A 76 -5.33 -4.20 -5.78
C LEU A 76 -4.85 -4.22 -4.33
N SER A 77 -5.75 -4.01 -3.37
CA SER A 77 -5.45 -4.15 -1.95
C SER A 77 -4.99 -5.57 -1.63
N TYR A 78 -5.64 -6.59 -2.19
CA TYR A 78 -5.27 -7.98 -1.92
C TYR A 78 -3.90 -8.31 -2.49
N ARG A 79 -3.63 -7.93 -3.74
CA ARG A 79 -2.33 -8.13 -4.39
C ARG A 79 -1.21 -7.36 -3.68
N MET A 80 -1.49 -6.15 -3.18
CA MET A 80 -0.55 -5.40 -2.36
C MET A 80 -0.27 -6.13 -1.04
N LEU A 81 -1.30 -6.58 -0.33
CA LEU A 81 -1.14 -7.30 0.94
C LEU A 81 -0.35 -8.61 0.75
N ASP A 82 -0.63 -9.37 -0.31
CA ASP A 82 0.15 -10.57 -0.65
C ASP A 82 1.61 -10.25 -0.95
N HIS A 83 1.85 -9.12 -1.62
CA HIS A 83 3.20 -8.66 -1.89
C HIS A 83 3.93 -8.23 -0.60
N LEU A 84 3.26 -7.54 0.32
CA LEU A 84 3.83 -7.18 1.61
C LEU A 84 4.17 -8.41 2.45
N VAL A 85 3.39 -9.50 2.31
CA VAL A 85 3.73 -10.81 2.91
C VAL A 85 4.96 -11.40 2.26
N ALA A 86 5.00 -11.48 0.93
CA ALA A 86 6.15 -12.01 0.18
C ALA A 86 7.44 -11.24 0.48
N GLU A 87 7.33 -9.94 0.70
CA GLU A 87 8.45 -9.05 1.05
C GLU A 87 8.81 -9.09 2.55
N GLY A 88 8.09 -9.83 3.39
CA GLY A 88 8.33 -9.95 4.83
C GLY A 88 8.03 -8.68 5.62
N VAL A 89 7.19 -7.79 5.07
CA VAL A 89 6.72 -6.57 5.76
C VAL A 89 5.63 -6.92 6.79
N MET A 90 4.82 -7.93 6.49
CA MET A 90 3.78 -8.45 7.38
C MET A 90 3.66 -9.97 7.28
N SER A 91 3.02 -10.57 8.27
CA SER A 91 2.72 -12.00 8.32
C SER A 91 1.49 -12.34 7.46
N PRO A 92 1.35 -13.61 7.02
CA PRO A 92 0.16 -14.09 6.33
C PRO A 92 -1.13 -13.86 7.13
N THR A 93 -1.08 -14.02 8.46
CA THR A 93 -2.24 -13.81 9.35
C THR A 93 -2.68 -12.36 9.36
N GLU A 94 -1.74 -11.41 9.45
CA GLU A 94 -2.04 -9.97 9.38
C GLU A 94 -2.65 -9.60 8.01
N SER A 95 -2.11 -10.14 6.92
CA SER A 95 -2.67 -9.95 5.58
C SER A 95 -4.11 -10.48 5.48
N LEU A 96 -4.37 -11.69 5.99
CA LEU A 96 -5.70 -12.28 5.98
C LEU A 96 -6.72 -11.45 6.77
N MET A 97 -6.32 -10.91 7.93
CA MET A 97 -7.16 -10.00 8.71
C MET A 97 -7.48 -8.73 7.94
N LEU A 98 -6.46 -8.08 7.36
CA LEU A 98 -6.64 -6.84 6.60
C LEU A 98 -7.50 -7.05 5.34
N LYS A 99 -7.34 -8.17 4.64
CA LYS A 99 -8.18 -8.52 3.48
C LYS A 99 -9.67 -8.58 3.82
N ARG A 100 -10.03 -9.00 5.04
CA ARG A 100 -11.42 -9.03 5.51
C ARG A 100 -11.98 -7.64 5.84
N MET A 101 -11.11 -6.67 6.09
CA MET A 101 -11.47 -5.28 6.38
C MET A 101 -11.57 -4.40 5.11
N VAL A 102 -11.12 -4.91 3.97
CA VAL A 102 -11.33 -4.24 2.68
C VAL A 102 -12.79 -4.50 2.25
N PRO A 103 -13.63 -3.44 2.12
CA PRO A 103 -14.99 -3.57 1.61
C PRO A 103 -15.04 -4.19 0.21
#